data_AF-A0A254NL51-F1
#
_entry.id   AF-A0A254NL51-F1
#
_cell.length_a   1.000
_cell.length_b   1.000
_cell.length_c   1.000
_cell.angle_alpha   90.00
_cell.angle_beta   90.00
_cell.angle_gamma   90.00
#
_symmetry.space_group_name_H-M   'P 1'
#
loop_
_entity.id
_entity.type
_entity.pdbx_description
1 polymer ?
#
loop_
_entity_poly.entity_id
_entity_poly.type
_entity_poly.pdbx_seq_one_letter_code
_entity_poly.pdbx_strand_id
1 'polypeptide(L)'
;MPDRRLLDELYRMRDLNGNDDELERFTDILNELCENASADVIPDLCRMLEDDVIEPSAAGDLLETIFYISDRCGIEESMCYLALGVPGLFPGAEGWAVRLHRMLLHADRPNAPYISAYASALRRIPARSIRRVLNTLLEIKRMQAELYETKVDRFAQLLLSDEAEQTGGHEARAGH
;
A
#
# COMPACT_ATOMS: atom_id res chain seq x y z
N MET A 1 5.90 21.72 6.09
CA MET A 1 6.20 20.67 5.12
C MET A 1 5.67 21.12 3.77
N PRO A 2 6.53 21.33 2.76
CA PRO A 2 6.12 21.74 1.41
C PRO A 2 5.06 20.79 0.83
N ASP A 3 5.23 19.49 1.09
CA ASP A 3 4.36 18.42 0.61
C ASP A 3 2.90 18.56 1.07
N ARG A 4 2.64 19.16 2.24
CA ARG A 4 1.26 19.28 2.75
C ARG A 4 0.39 20.17 1.88
N ARG A 5 0.94 21.25 1.33
CA ARG A 5 0.20 22.14 0.42
C ARG A 5 -0.13 21.43 -0.89
N LEU A 6 0.84 20.68 -1.42
CA LEU A 6 0.67 19.87 -2.63
C LEU A 6 -0.40 18.80 -2.42
N LEU A 7 -0.36 18.06 -1.31
CA LEU A 7 -1.36 17.04 -0.97
C LEU A 7 -2.75 17.64 -0.81
N ASP A 8 -2.89 18.82 -0.18
CA ASP A 8 -4.18 19.50 -0.04
C ASP A 8 -4.74 19.97 -1.39
N GLU A 9 -3.87 20.41 -2.31
CA GLU A 9 -4.26 20.80 -3.68
C GLU A 9 -4.68 19.56 -4.48
N LEU A 10 -3.86 18.51 -4.48
CA LEU A 10 -4.11 17.23 -5.12
C LEU A 10 -5.44 16.62 -4.66
N TYR A 11 -5.73 16.65 -3.36
CA TYR A 11 -6.99 16.15 -2.82
C TYR A 11 -8.19 16.89 -3.40
N ARG A 12 -8.14 18.22 -3.58
CA ARG A 12 -9.25 19.01 -4.15
C ARG A 12 -9.49 18.73 -5.62
N MET A 13 -8.44 18.29 -6.34
CA MET A 13 -8.48 18.05 -7.78
C MET A 13 -8.83 16.60 -8.15
N ARG A 14 -8.91 15.68 -7.18
CA ARG A 14 -9.07 14.23 -7.41
C ARG A 14 -10.26 13.83 -8.30
N ASP A 15 -11.32 14.65 -8.33
CA ASP A 15 -12.54 14.36 -9.09
C ASP A 15 -12.44 14.80 -10.57
N LEU A 16 -11.41 15.59 -10.92
CA LEU A 16 -11.09 16.11 -12.26
C LEU A 16 -12.34 16.47 -13.08
N ASN A 17 -12.95 17.63 -12.80
CA ASN A 17 -14.23 18.06 -13.41
C ASN A 17 -14.11 18.51 -14.89
N GLY A 18 -13.07 18.07 -15.59
CA GLY A 18 -13.00 18.11 -17.06
C GLY A 18 -12.39 19.36 -17.68
N ASN A 19 -11.58 20.14 -16.95
CA ASN A 19 -10.70 21.13 -17.58
C ASN A 19 -9.31 20.52 -17.80
N ASP A 20 -8.77 20.58 -19.02
CA ASP A 20 -7.46 20.02 -19.37
C ASP A 20 -6.33 20.60 -18.49
N ASP A 21 -6.46 21.87 -18.08
CA ASP A 21 -5.51 22.54 -17.16
C ASP A 21 -5.45 21.86 -15.77
N GLU A 22 -6.57 21.28 -15.30
CA GLU A 22 -6.60 20.59 -14.01
C GLU A 22 -5.84 19.26 -14.08
N LEU A 23 -5.90 18.56 -15.21
CA LEU A 23 -5.17 17.31 -15.39
C LEU A 23 -3.65 17.56 -15.49
N GLU A 24 -3.23 18.59 -16.22
CA GLU A 24 -1.80 18.98 -16.31
C GLU A 24 -1.26 19.31 -14.91
N ARG A 25 -1.99 20.15 -14.16
CA ARG A 25 -1.58 20.53 -12.81
C ARG A 25 -1.58 19.34 -11.83
N PHE A 26 -2.54 18.42 -11.95
CA PHE A 26 -2.57 17.20 -11.14
C PHE A 26 -1.32 16.36 -11.38
N THR A 27 -0.97 16.16 -12.66
CA THR A 27 0.22 15.41 -13.07
C THR A 27 1.51 16.08 -12.58
N ASP A 28 1.61 17.41 -12.69
CA ASP A 28 2.76 18.16 -12.19
C ASP A 28 2.97 17.99 -10.68
N ILE A 29 1.88 18.00 -9.90
CA ILE A 29 1.96 17.79 -8.46
C ILE A 29 2.44 16.36 -8.15
N LEU A 30 1.92 15.35 -8.85
CA LEU A 30 2.39 13.98 -8.67
C LEU A 30 3.86 13.80 -9.03
N ASN A 31 4.33 14.46 -10.10
CA ASN A 31 5.74 14.47 -10.47
C ASN A 31 6.61 15.13 -9.38
N GLU A 32 6.19 16.26 -8.83
CA GLU A 32 6.91 16.94 -7.74
C GLU A 32 7.00 16.06 -6.49
N LEU A 33 5.91 15.37 -6.13
CA LEU A 33 5.88 14.41 -5.02
C LEU A 33 6.78 13.19 -5.30
N CYS A 34 6.71 12.65 -6.51
CA CYS A 34 7.59 11.57 -6.95
C CYS A 34 9.06 11.91 -6.71
N GLU A 35 9.49 13.11 -7.09
CA GLU A 35 10.88 13.55 -6.97
C GLU A 35 11.31 13.86 -5.52
N ASN A 36 10.45 14.54 -4.75
CA ASN A 36 10.90 15.24 -3.55
C ASN A 36 10.30 14.73 -2.24
N ALA A 37 9.11 14.11 -2.26
CA ALA A 37 8.41 13.75 -1.03
C ALA A 37 9.13 12.66 -0.23
N SER A 38 8.86 12.55 1.07
CA SER A 38 9.23 11.37 1.86
C SER A 38 8.14 10.30 1.81
N ALA A 39 8.47 9.07 2.23
CA ALA A 39 7.52 7.95 2.25
C ALA A 39 6.30 8.17 3.18
N ASP A 40 6.39 9.12 4.10
CA ASP A 40 5.32 9.46 5.05
C ASP A 40 4.09 10.10 4.41
N VAL A 41 4.15 10.50 3.13
CA VAL A 41 2.99 10.99 2.37
C VAL A 41 2.08 9.86 1.86
N ILE A 42 2.56 8.62 1.81
CA ILE A 42 1.81 7.46 1.28
C ILE A 42 0.41 7.30 1.92
N PRO A 43 0.19 7.49 3.24
CA PRO A 43 -1.14 7.39 3.82
C PRO A 43 -2.10 8.47 3.31
N ASP A 44 -1.62 9.69 3.04
CA ASP A 44 -2.44 10.76 2.45
C ASP A 44 -2.81 10.42 1.00
N LEU A 45 -1.90 9.81 0.23
CA LEU A 45 -2.20 9.29 -1.12
C LEU A 45 -3.22 8.15 -1.08
N CYS A 46 -3.13 7.23 -0.11
CA CYS A 46 -4.17 6.22 0.11
C CYS A 46 -5.52 6.85 0.43
N ARG A 47 -5.55 7.92 1.24
CA ARG A 47 -6.79 8.61 1.59
C ARG A 47 -7.50 9.22 0.38
N MET A 48 -6.75 9.65 -0.63
CA MET A 48 -7.35 10.17 -1.88
C MET A 48 -8.11 9.09 -2.65
N LEU A 49 -7.66 7.83 -2.55
CA LEU A 49 -8.32 6.67 -3.14
C LEU A 49 -9.54 6.19 -2.35
N GLU A 50 -9.75 6.65 -1.11
CA GLU A 50 -10.95 6.29 -0.32
C GLU A 50 -12.24 6.81 -0.94
N ASP A 51 -12.14 7.82 -1.80
CA ASP A 51 -13.27 8.46 -2.43
C ASP A 51 -13.79 7.66 -3.64
N ASP A 52 -15.08 7.36 -3.64
CA ASP A 52 -15.73 6.59 -4.71
C ASP A 52 -15.99 7.43 -5.97
N VAL A 53 -15.78 8.74 -5.89
CA VAL A 53 -15.90 9.66 -7.03
C VAL A 53 -14.58 9.97 -7.75
N ILE A 54 -13.45 9.43 -7.27
CA ILE A 54 -12.15 9.70 -7.90
C ILE A 54 -12.13 9.26 -9.37
N GLU A 55 -11.57 10.11 -10.22
CA GLU A 55 -11.44 9.80 -11.63
C GLU A 55 -10.47 8.60 -11.83
N PRO A 56 -10.80 7.59 -12.66
CA PRO A 56 -10.01 6.37 -12.76
C PRO A 56 -8.55 6.52 -13.22
N SER A 57 -8.23 7.50 -14.07
CA SER A 57 -6.85 7.81 -14.46
C SER A 57 -6.06 8.46 -13.32
N ALA A 58 -6.64 9.42 -12.60
CA ALA A 58 -6.06 10.03 -11.40
C ALA A 58 -5.75 8.98 -10.32
N ALA A 59 -6.68 8.04 -10.09
CA ALA A 59 -6.44 6.93 -9.19
C ALA A 59 -5.31 5.99 -9.66
N GLY A 60 -5.17 5.80 -10.98
CA GLY A 60 -4.03 5.08 -11.56
C GLY A 60 -2.71 5.78 -11.25
N ASP A 61 -2.62 7.08 -11.52
CA ASP A 61 -1.40 7.87 -11.33
C ASP A 61 -1.01 7.99 -9.85
N LEU A 62 -2.00 8.08 -8.94
CA LEU A 62 -1.77 8.02 -7.50
C LEU A 62 -1.15 6.69 -7.07
N LEU A 63 -1.65 5.57 -7.59
CA LEU A 63 -1.08 4.26 -7.30
C LEU A 63 0.36 4.17 -7.81
N GLU A 64 0.62 4.60 -9.04
CA GLU A 64 1.98 4.63 -9.61
C GLU A 64 2.92 5.51 -8.79
N THR A 65 2.45 6.67 -8.34
CA THR A 65 3.20 7.58 -7.46
C THR A 65 3.60 6.89 -6.14
N ILE A 66 2.71 6.12 -5.51
CA ILE A 66 3.03 5.35 -4.30
C ILE A 66 4.19 4.37 -4.56
N PHE A 67 4.19 3.67 -5.69
CA PHE A 67 5.28 2.73 -6.03
C PHE A 67 6.58 3.46 -6.39
N TYR A 68 6.50 4.60 -7.08
CA TYR A 68 7.68 5.40 -7.38
C TYR A 68 8.35 5.92 -6.11
N ILE A 69 7.57 6.48 -5.18
CA ILE A 69 8.07 6.92 -3.87
C ILE A 69 8.66 5.73 -3.11
N SER A 70 8.02 4.55 -3.18
CA SER A 70 8.52 3.34 -2.52
C SER A 70 9.88 2.89 -3.06
N ASP A 71 10.07 2.93 -4.37
CA ASP A 71 11.34 2.57 -5.02
C ASP A 71 12.45 3.60 -4.69
N ARG A 72 12.12 4.90 -4.57
CA ARG A 72 13.10 5.95 -4.24
C ARG A 72 13.45 6.03 -2.76
N CYS A 73 12.45 6.02 -1.88
CA CYS A 73 12.61 6.20 -0.44
C CYS A 73 13.00 4.92 0.30
N GLY A 74 12.84 3.76 -0.35
CA GLY A 74 13.11 2.46 0.24
C GLY A 74 11.83 1.71 0.59
N ILE A 75 11.75 0.49 0.09
CA ILE A 75 10.53 -0.33 0.12
C ILE A 75 10.12 -0.66 1.57
N GLU A 76 11.06 -1.00 2.45
CA GLU A 76 10.75 -1.38 3.84
C GLU A 76 10.07 -0.25 4.62
N GLU A 77 10.61 0.96 4.54
CA GLU A 77 10.01 2.15 5.17
C GLU A 77 8.64 2.46 4.55
N SER A 78 8.57 2.44 3.22
CA SER A 78 7.37 2.82 2.48
C SER A 78 6.22 1.85 2.71
N MET A 79 6.51 0.55 2.85
CA MET A 79 5.51 -0.45 3.21
C MET A 79 4.96 -0.28 4.63
N CYS A 80 5.74 0.28 5.56
CA CYS A 80 5.22 0.65 6.88
C CYS A 80 4.12 1.72 6.77
N TYR A 81 4.33 2.74 5.94
CA TYR A 81 3.33 3.77 5.69
C TYR A 81 2.14 3.25 4.88
N LEU A 82 2.39 2.40 3.88
CA LEU A 82 1.33 1.74 3.11
C LEU A 82 0.40 0.92 4.01
N ALA A 83 0.95 0.17 4.97
CA ALA A 83 0.18 -0.62 5.93
C ALA A 83 -0.72 0.25 6.84
N LEU A 84 -0.36 1.51 7.06
CA LEU A 84 -1.19 2.46 7.79
C LEU A 84 -2.30 3.06 6.93
N GLY A 85 -2.04 3.30 5.64
CA GLY A 85 -2.99 3.91 4.71
C GLY A 85 -4.07 2.94 4.19
N VAL A 86 -3.67 1.74 3.76
CA VAL A 86 -4.55 0.76 3.11
C VAL A 86 -5.83 0.41 3.91
N PRO A 87 -5.81 0.29 5.25
CA PRO A 87 -7.04 0.01 6.01
C PRO A 87 -8.16 1.04 5.81
N GLY A 88 -7.81 2.29 5.46
CA GLY A 88 -8.77 3.37 5.16
C GLY A 88 -9.61 3.11 3.92
N LEU A 89 -9.10 2.34 2.96
CA LEU A 89 -9.82 1.95 1.74
C LEU A 89 -11.03 1.05 2.00
N PHE A 90 -11.20 0.52 3.22
CA PHE A 90 -12.26 -0.43 3.53
C PHE A 90 -13.34 0.16 4.44
N PRO A 91 -14.64 0.07 4.08
CA PRO A 91 -15.21 -0.64 2.91
C PRO A 91 -15.47 0.25 1.68
N GLY A 92 -15.13 1.54 1.72
CA GLY A 92 -15.58 2.51 0.70
C GLY A 92 -14.92 2.37 -0.68
N ALA A 93 -13.70 1.84 -0.73
CA ALA A 93 -12.83 1.87 -1.91
C ALA A 93 -12.15 0.51 -2.16
N GLU A 94 -12.87 -0.59 -1.96
CA GLU A 94 -12.32 -1.95 -2.06
C GLU A 94 -11.75 -2.27 -3.45
N GLY A 95 -12.31 -1.69 -4.52
CA GLY A 95 -11.78 -1.82 -5.88
C GLY A 95 -10.36 -1.27 -6.01
N TRP A 96 -10.07 -0.12 -5.38
CA TRP A 96 -8.75 0.46 -5.34
C TRP A 96 -7.80 -0.35 -4.47
N ALA A 97 -8.28 -0.89 -3.34
CA ALA A 97 -7.51 -1.82 -2.54
C ALA A 97 -7.10 -3.06 -3.36
N VAL A 98 -8.02 -3.65 -4.13
CA VAL A 98 -7.71 -4.80 -5.01
C VAL A 98 -6.64 -4.42 -6.05
N ARG A 99 -6.78 -3.26 -6.71
CA ARG A 99 -5.82 -2.80 -7.73
C ARG A 99 -4.42 -2.57 -7.13
N LEU A 100 -4.35 -1.89 -5.98
CA LEU A 100 -3.12 -1.65 -5.25
C LEU A 100 -2.40 -2.95 -4.89
N HIS A 101 -3.11 -3.93 -4.33
CA HIS A 101 -2.50 -5.22 -3.97
C HIS A 101 -2.04 -6.01 -5.21
N ARG A 102 -2.77 -5.94 -6.34
CA ARG A 102 -2.30 -6.56 -7.60
C ARG A 102 -1.00 -5.91 -8.09
N MET A 103 -0.91 -4.58 -8.06
CA MET A 103 0.31 -3.85 -8.43
C MET A 103 1.47 -4.23 -7.52
N LEU A 104 1.24 -4.32 -6.20
CA LEU A 104 2.25 -4.75 -5.22
C LEU A 104 2.75 -6.16 -5.50
N LEU A 105 1.83 -7.11 -5.71
CA LEU A 105 2.19 -8.48 -6.07
C LEU A 105 2.97 -8.51 -7.39
N HIS A 106 2.58 -7.71 -8.38
CA HIS A 106 3.28 -7.64 -9.67
C HIS A 106 4.69 -7.06 -9.54
N ALA A 107 4.85 -5.99 -8.76
CA ALA A 107 6.11 -5.28 -8.54
C ALA A 107 7.15 -6.09 -7.75
N ASP A 108 6.73 -7.10 -6.99
CA ASP A 108 7.63 -7.96 -6.22
C ASP A 108 8.63 -8.72 -7.12
N ARG A 109 9.91 -8.49 -6.84
CA ARG A 109 11.08 -9.07 -7.52
C ARG A 109 12.27 -9.14 -6.57
N PRO A 110 13.33 -9.92 -6.85
CA PRO A 110 14.45 -10.10 -5.91
C PRO A 110 15.09 -8.79 -5.41
N ASN A 111 15.17 -7.76 -6.25
CA ASN A 111 15.75 -6.46 -5.90
C ASN A 111 14.70 -5.43 -5.41
N ALA A 112 13.42 -5.80 -5.37
CA ALA A 112 12.33 -4.97 -4.86
C ALA A 112 11.32 -5.87 -4.13
N PRO A 113 11.63 -6.27 -2.88
CA PRO A 113 10.92 -7.35 -2.18
C PRO A 113 9.64 -6.85 -1.47
N TYR A 114 8.72 -6.31 -2.25
CA TYR A 114 7.44 -5.74 -1.80
C TYR A 114 6.61 -6.69 -0.94
N ILE A 115 6.54 -7.98 -1.30
CA ILE A 115 5.75 -8.98 -0.56
C ILE A 115 6.26 -9.13 0.87
N SER A 116 7.57 -9.32 1.07
CA SER A 116 8.12 -9.52 2.41
C SER A 116 8.11 -8.25 3.24
N ALA A 117 8.41 -7.10 2.62
CA ALA A 117 8.36 -5.81 3.31
C ALA A 117 6.95 -5.48 3.79
N TYR A 118 5.94 -5.68 2.93
CA TYR A 118 4.56 -5.39 3.29
C TYR A 118 3.97 -6.38 4.29
N ALA A 119 4.28 -7.68 4.15
CA ALA A 119 3.90 -8.67 5.16
C ALA A 119 4.48 -8.33 6.54
N SER A 120 5.75 -7.90 6.60
CA SER A 120 6.39 -7.45 7.84
C SER A 120 5.71 -6.21 8.43
N ALA A 121 5.40 -5.21 7.58
CA ALA A 121 4.72 -3.99 8.00
C ALA A 121 3.32 -4.25 8.58
N LEU A 122 2.53 -5.12 7.94
CA LEU A 122 1.17 -5.47 8.39
C LEU A 122 1.15 -6.11 9.78
N ARG A 123 2.21 -6.77 10.22
CA ARG A 123 2.28 -7.34 11.59
C ARG A 123 2.23 -6.27 12.68
N ARG A 124 2.47 -5.00 12.33
CA ARG A 124 2.52 -3.87 13.27
C ARG A 124 1.19 -3.13 13.40
N ILE A 125 0.16 -3.54 12.65
CA ILE A 125 -1.18 -2.91 12.67
C ILE A 125 -2.23 -3.85 13.31
N PRO A 126 -3.43 -3.34 13.66
CA PRO A 126 -4.45 -4.17 14.32
C PRO A 126 -4.88 -5.38 13.49
N ALA A 127 -5.08 -6.53 14.15
CA ALA A 127 -5.46 -7.79 13.51
C ALA A 127 -6.72 -7.70 12.60
N ARG A 128 -7.67 -6.82 12.94
CA ARG A 128 -8.84 -6.55 12.10
C ARG A 128 -8.46 -6.01 10.71
N SER A 129 -7.48 -5.09 10.67
CA SER A 129 -6.97 -4.50 9.44
C SER A 129 -6.19 -5.53 8.62
N ILE A 130 -5.36 -6.34 9.29
CA ILE A 130 -4.65 -7.47 8.66
C ILE A 130 -5.65 -8.42 7.98
N ARG A 131 -6.74 -8.77 8.68
CA ARG A 131 -7.76 -9.68 8.15
C ARG A 131 -8.42 -9.15 6.88
N ARG A 132 -8.67 -7.84 6.79
CA ARG A 132 -9.22 -7.22 5.57
C ARG A 132 -8.26 -7.37 4.40
N VAL A 133 -7.00 -7.02 4.60
CA VAL A 133 -5.95 -7.17 3.59
C VAL A 133 -5.80 -8.63 3.14
N LEU A 134 -5.77 -9.57 4.08
CA LEU A 134 -5.65 -11.00 3.76
C LEU A 134 -6.86 -11.50 2.95
N ASN A 135 -8.07 -11.10 3.32
CA ASN A 135 -9.27 -11.46 2.56
C ASN A 135 -9.21 -10.93 1.12
N THR A 136 -8.76 -9.70 0.90
CA THR A 136 -8.56 -9.12 -0.44
C THR A 136 -7.52 -9.90 -1.25
N LEU A 137 -6.40 -10.29 -0.64
CA LEU A 137 -5.37 -11.10 -1.29
C LEU A 137 -5.89 -12.50 -1.66
N LEU A 138 -6.66 -13.14 -0.78
CA LEU A 138 -7.28 -14.44 -1.05
C LEU A 138 -8.32 -14.35 -2.17
N GLU A 139 -9.05 -13.24 -2.25
CA GLU A 139 -9.96 -13.00 -3.36
C GLU A 139 -9.22 -12.81 -4.69
N ILE A 140 -8.12 -12.05 -4.70
CA ILE A 140 -7.23 -11.93 -5.88
C ILE A 140 -6.73 -13.30 -6.32
N LYS A 141 -6.25 -14.13 -5.37
CA LYS A 141 -5.83 -15.52 -5.63
C LYS A 141 -6.97 -16.33 -6.25
N ARG A 142 -8.18 -16.26 -5.68
CA ARG A 142 -9.35 -17.02 -6.19
C ARG A 142 -9.75 -16.62 -7.60
N MET A 143 -9.71 -15.32 -7.91
CA MET A 143 -10.15 -14.80 -9.21
C MET A 143 -9.15 -15.05 -10.34
N GLN A 144 -7.85 -15.03 -10.05
CA GLN A 144 -6.77 -15.10 -11.02
C GLN A 144 -5.63 -15.97 -10.48
N ALA A 145 -5.94 -17.23 -10.19
CA ALA A 145 -5.02 -18.17 -9.54
C ALA A 145 -3.76 -18.36 -10.36
N GLU A 146 -3.87 -18.46 -11.69
CA GLU A 146 -2.72 -18.65 -12.58
C GLU A 146 -1.69 -17.51 -12.51
N LEU A 147 -2.09 -16.32 -12.06
CA LEU A 147 -1.21 -15.16 -11.92
C LEU A 147 -0.69 -14.97 -10.50
N TYR A 148 -1.51 -15.27 -9.48
CA TYR A 148 -1.24 -14.80 -8.12
C TYR A 148 -1.15 -15.88 -7.05
N GLU A 149 -1.47 -17.15 -7.34
CA GLU A 149 -1.48 -18.21 -6.33
C GLU A 149 -0.17 -18.28 -5.54
N THR A 150 0.96 -18.46 -6.23
CA THR A 150 2.28 -18.58 -5.58
C THR A 150 2.64 -17.33 -4.79
N LYS A 151 2.32 -16.13 -5.31
CA LYS A 151 2.67 -14.86 -4.66
C LYS A 151 1.84 -14.63 -3.40
N VAL A 152 0.55 -14.94 -3.44
CA VAL A 152 -0.36 -14.82 -2.29
C VAL A 152 -0.04 -15.87 -1.23
N ASP A 153 0.29 -17.10 -1.62
CA ASP A 153 0.69 -18.14 -0.65
C ASP A 153 1.98 -17.76 0.06
N ARG A 154 2.99 -17.25 -0.66
CA ARG A 154 4.20 -16.71 -0.07
C ARG A 154 3.90 -15.55 0.87
N PHE A 155 3.01 -14.62 0.47
CA PHE A 155 2.60 -13.51 1.32
C PHE A 155 1.98 -14.00 2.63
N ALA A 156 1.02 -14.92 2.55
CA ALA A 156 0.33 -15.47 3.71
C ALA A 156 1.27 -16.23 4.64
N GLN A 157 2.18 -17.04 4.09
CA GLN A 157 3.22 -17.72 4.87
C GLN A 157 4.07 -16.69 5.63
N LEU A 158 4.63 -15.70 4.92
CA LEU A 158 5.44 -14.66 5.54
C LEU A 158 4.68 -13.88 6.60
N LEU A 159 3.40 -13.59 6.40
CA LEU A 159 2.61 -12.88 7.40
C LEU A 159 2.44 -13.70 8.69
N LEU A 160 2.28 -15.03 8.58
CA LEU A 160 1.96 -15.93 9.69
C LEU A 160 3.19 -16.55 10.39
N SER A 161 4.37 -16.58 9.76
CA SER A 161 5.53 -17.34 10.26
C SER A 161 6.18 -16.86 11.58
N ASP A 162 5.87 -15.67 12.11
CA ASP A 162 6.49 -15.17 13.37
C ASP A 162 5.72 -15.51 14.66
N GLU A 163 4.52 -16.12 14.57
CA GLU A 163 3.82 -16.59 15.78
C GLU A 163 4.57 -17.77 16.46
N ALA A 164 5.45 -18.45 15.72
CA ALA A 164 6.18 -19.63 16.20
C ALA A 164 7.49 -19.30 16.97
N GLU A 165 8.14 -18.16 16.73
CA GLU A 165 9.43 -17.84 17.37
C GLU A 165 9.27 -17.13 18.73
N GLN A 166 8.12 -16.51 19.00
CA GLN A 166 7.88 -15.79 20.26
C GLN A 166 7.38 -16.69 21.41
N THR A 167 6.97 -17.94 21.14
CA THR A 167 6.49 -18.88 22.16
C THR A 167 7.57 -19.85 22.68
N GLY A 168 8.76 -19.89 22.07
CA GLY A 168 9.85 -20.81 22.45
C GLY A 168 10.89 -20.25 23.45
N GLY A 169 10.73 -19.01 23.92
CA GLY A 169 11.79 -18.29 24.66
C GLY A 169 11.67 -18.23 26.19
N HIS A 170 10.65 -18.83 26.82
CA HIS A 170 10.37 -18.63 28.26
C HIS A 170 10.47 -19.88 29.15
N GLU A 171 11.31 -20.86 28.80
CA GLU A 171 11.64 -21.98 29.70
C GLU A 171 13.13 -22.28 29.70
N ALA A 172 13.94 -21.46 30.39
CA ALA A 172 15.21 -21.90 30.99
C ALA A 172 15.84 -20.74 31.77
N ARG A 173 15.48 -20.58 33.05
CA ARG A 173 16.36 -20.13 34.15
C ARG A 173 15.57 -19.94 35.43
N ALA A 174 15.34 -21.05 36.14
CA ALA A 174 15.18 -21.04 37.59
C ALA A 174 15.74 -22.37 38.12
N GLY A 175 17.05 -22.40 38.25
CA GLY A 175 17.78 -23.53 38.78
C GLY A 175 19.19 -23.09 39.12
N HIS A 176 19.34 -22.52 40.32
CA HIS A 176 20.44 -22.71 41.29
C HIS A 176 20.24 -21.72 42.45
#